data_AF-A0A9R0VII6-F1
#
_entry.id   AF-A0A9R0VII6-F1
#
_cell.length_a   1.000
_cell.length_b   1.000
_cell.length_c   1.000
_cell.angle_alpha   90.00
_cell.angle_beta   90.00
_cell.angle_gamma   90.00
#
_symmetry.space_group_name_H-M   'P 1'
#
loop_
_entity.id
_entity.type
_entity.pdbx_description
1 polymer ?
#
loop_
_entity_poly.entity_id
_entity_poly.type
_entity_poly.pdbx_seq_one_letter_code
_entity_poly.pdbx_strand_id
1 'polypeptide(L)'
;MATPQMLLPFIGKTVVDMAEKWVTMADPASGEVEIDVSEWFQIVTEDAITRTAFGRSYEDGKAVFKLQTQLMAFASEAFRKVFIPGYRFLPTKKNTSSWKLDKEIRKNLVTLIGRRQEATDDERLQGCAKDLLGLMINASSNGGRRGQPVSPITVNDIVEECKTFFFAGKQTTSNLLTWTTVVLAMHPEWQERARHEVLEVCGAHDIPCREQLAKLKTVSNVFPGTLTRTFPPSFQTSLLPESSA
;
A
#
# COMPACT_ATOMS: atom_id res chain seq x y z
N MET A 1 2.67 14.38 7.82
CA MET A 1 2.93 12.94 7.61
C MET A 1 2.40 12.23 8.83
N ALA A 2 1.55 11.20 8.71
CA ALA A 2 1.28 10.31 9.83
C ALA A 2 2.67 9.80 10.21
N THR A 3 3.15 10.17 11.39
CA THR A 3 4.45 9.68 11.81
C THR A 3 4.39 8.16 11.78
N PRO A 4 5.48 7.44 11.46
CA PRO A 4 5.52 5.98 11.56
C PRO A 4 4.95 5.45 12.89
N GLN A 5 5.03 6.27 13.95
CA GLN A 5 4.43 6.07 15.27
C GLN A 5 2.90 5.91 15.26
N MET A 6 2.16 6.60 14.39
CA MET A 6 0.70 6.53 14.37
C MET A 6 0.17 5.30 13.65
N LEU A 7 0.90 4.74 12.68
CA LEU A 7 0.46 3.60 11.87
C LEU A 7 0.79 2.25 12.50
N LEU A 8 1.88 2.22 13.26
CA LEU A 8 2.41 1.00 13.86
C LEU A 8 1.38 0.24 14.74
N PRO A 9 0.59 0.89 15.61
CA PRO A 9 -0.45 0.18 16.37
C PRO A 9 -1.56 -0.40 15.49
N PHE A 10 -1.93 0.27 14.39
CA PHE A 10 -2.94 -0.23 13.47
C PHE A 10 -2.44 -1.42 12.67
N ILE A 11 -1.24 -1.31 12.09
CA ILE A 11 -0.62 -2.41 11.33
C ILE A 11 -0.38 -3.60 12.25
N GLY A 12 0.16 -3.35 13.45
CA GLY A 12 0.36 -4.37 14.47
C GLY A 12 -0.94 -5.09 14.82
N LYS A 13 -2.03 -4.35 15.05
CA LYS A 13 -3.36 -4.93 15.28
C LYS A 13 -3.83 -5.78 14.09
N THR A 14 -3.73 -5.29 12.86
CA THR A 14 -4.14 -6.04 11.67
C THR A 14 -3.34 -7.35 11.51
N VAL A 15 -2.05 -7.35 11.86
CA VAL A 15 -1.21 -8.55 11.85
C VAL A 15 -1.55 -9.51 13.00
N VAL A 16 -1.87 -9.00 14.19
CA VAL A 16 -2.34 -9.83 15.32
C VAL A 16 -3.67 -10.48 14.97
N ASP A 17 -4.65 -9.72 14.48
CA ASP A 17 -5.96 -10.24 14.06
C ASP A 17 -5.82 -11.33 12.97
N MET A 18 -4.82 -11.20 12.08
CA MET A 18 -4.48 -12.22 11.09
C MET A 18 -3.88 -13.47 11.73
N ALA A 19 -2.90 -13.32 12.62
CA ALA A 19 -2.26 -14.44 13.30
C ALA A 19 -3.24 -15.21 14.20
N GLU A 20 -4.14 -14.52 14.90
CA GLU A 20 -5.20 -15.16 15.68
C GLU A 20 -6.12 -16.00 14.80
N LYS A 21 -6.51 -15.50 13.61
CA LYS A 21 -7.30 -16.28 12.66
C LYS A 21 -6.56 -17.54 12.21
N TRP A 22 -5.26 -17.43 11.93
CA TRP A 22 -4.44 -18.59 11.56
C TRP A 22 -4.43 -19.66 12.67
N VAL A 23 -4.34 -19.25 13.93
CA VAL A 23 -4.43 -20.17 15.08
C VAL A 23 -5.82 -20.83 15.15
N THR A 24 -6.90 -20.09 14.90
CA THR A 24 -8.25 -20.67 14.89
C THR A 24 -8.53 -21.62 13.72
N MET A 25 -7.75 -21.53 12.65
CA MET A 25 -7.84 -22.40 11.47
C MET A 25 -7.05 -23.70 11.64
N ALA A 26 -6.23 -23.83 12.69
CA ALA A 26 -5.42 -25.01 12.93
C ALA A 26 -6.27 -26.23 13.28
N ASP A 27 -5.82 -27.39 12.79
CA ASP A 27 -6.45 -28.66 13.12
C ASP A 27 -6.36 -28.91 14.64
N PRO A 28 -7.48 -29.22 15.32
CA PRO A 28 -7.47 -29.40 16.78
C PRO A 28 -6.62 -30.58 17.28
N ALA A 29 -6.32 -31.55 16.42
CA ALA A 29 -5.56 -32.75 16.75
C ALA A 29 -4.07 -32.62 16.44
N SER A 30 -3.68 -32.00 15.31
CA SER A 30 -2.26 -31.80 14.97
C SER A 30 -1.70 -30.44 15.39
N GLY A 31 -2.57 -29.43 15.55
CA GLY A 31 -2.16 -28.04 15.76
C GLY A 31 -1.56 -27.37 14.52
N GLU A 32 -1.65 -28.01 13.35
CA GLU A 32 -1.07 -27.52 12.10
C GLU A 32 -2.13 -26.85 11.21
N VAL A 33 -1.68 -25.93 10.35
CA VAL A 33 -2.52 -25.21 9.39
C VAL A 33 -1.74 -24.95 8.10
N GLU A 34 -2.35 -25.21 6.95
CA GLU A 34 -1.81 -24.83 5.65
C GLU A 34 -2.42 -23.48 5.22
N ILE A 35 -1.57 -22.52 4.85
CA ILE A 35 -1.97 -21.14 4.60
C ILE A 35 -1.33 -20.60 3.32
N ASP A 36 -2.16 -20.09 2.41
CA ASP A 36 -1.69 -19.19 1.36
C ASP A 36 -1.49 -17.79 1.94
N VAL A 37 -0.25 -17.48 2.31
CA VAL A 37 0.11 -16.20 2.94
C VAL A 37 -0.01 -15.00 1.99
N SER A 38 -0.09 -15.22 0.68
CA SER A 38 -0.14 -14.14 -0.32
C SER A 38 -1.42 -13.32 -0.19
N GLU A 39 -2.57 -13.98 -0.06
CA GLU A 39 -3.86 -13.30 0.09
C GLU A 39 -3.92 -12.49 1.40
N TRP A 40 -3.39 -13.06 2.48
CA TRP A 40 -3.33 -12.41 3.78
C TRP A 40 -2.43 -11.17 3.76
N PHE A 41 -1.24 -11.24 3.16
CA PHE A 41 -0.37 -10.07 3.06
C PHE A 41 -0.90 -8.99 2.13
N GLN A 42 -1.70 -9.34 1.12
CA GLN A 42 -2.44 -8.35 0.34
C GLN A 42 -3.45 -7.58 1.20
N ILE A 43 -4.18 -8.27 2.11
CA ILE A 43 -5.13 -7.64 3.03
C ILE A 43 -4.41 -6.71 4.01
N VAL A 44 -3.33 -7.18 4.64
CA VAL A 44 -2.54 -6.39 5.60
C VAL A 44 -1.98 -5.12 4.92
N THR A 45 -1.42 -5.27 3.72
CA THR A 45 -0.82 -4.15 2.99
C THR A 45 -1.89 -3.17 2.51
N GLU A 46 -3.04 -3.66 2.04
CA GLU A 46 -4.20 -2.83 1.67
C GLU A 46 -4.72 -2.01 2.85
N ASP A 47 -4.83 -2.62 4.03
CA ASP A 47 -5.23 -1.92 5.25
C ASP A 47 -4.23 -0.83 5.63
N ALA A 48 -2.94 -1.17 5.65
CA ALA A 48 -1.85 -0.26 5.99
C ALA A 48 -1.81 0.96 5.05
N ILE A 49 -1.87 0.73 3.73
CA ILE A 49 -1.76 1.80 2.74
C ILE A 49 -3.01 2.67 2.71
N THR A 50 -4.21 2.09 2.89
CA THR A 50 -5.46 2.84 2.92
C THR A 50 -5.52 3.75 4.15
N ARG A 51 -5.11 3.26 5.32
CA ARG A 51 -5.01 4.07 6.55
C ARG A 51 -3.97 5.19 6.41
N THR A 52 -2.84 4.91 5.78
CA THR A 52 -1.78 5.91 5.55
C THR A 52 -2.20 6.98 4.56
N ALA A 53 -2.84 6.57 3.46
CA ALA A 53 -3.24 7.46 2.38
C ALA A 53 -4.44 8.33 2.77
N PHE A 54 -5.45 7.72 3.40
CA PHE A 54 -6.74 8.36 3.63
C PHE A 54 -7.14 8.52 5.08
N GLY A 55 -6.40 8.02 6.07
CA GLY A 55 -6.64 8.30 7.50
C GLY A 55 -8.12 8.24 7.90
N ARG A 56 -8.74 9.39 8.15
CA ARG A 56 -10.16 9.52 8.55
C ARG A 56 -11.19 9.09 7.49
N SER A 57 -10.79 8.99 6.23
CA SER A 57 -11.63 8.55 5.11
C SER A 57 -11.26 7.14 4.65
N TYR A 58 -10.86 6.30 5.61
CA TYR A 58 -10.44 4.93 5.36
C TYR A 58 -11.48 4.09 4.61
N GLU A 59 -12.77 4.19 4.97
CA GLU A 59 -13.84 3.43 4.30
C GLU A 59 -14.06 3.87 2.84
N ASP A 60 -14.02 5.18 2.57
CA ASP A 60 -14.03 5.70 1.20
C ASP A 60 -12.82 5.19 0.41
N GLY A 61 -11.67 5.14 1.08
CA GLY A 61 -10.42 4.62 0.55
C GLY A 61 -10.50 3.15 0.16
N LYS A 62 -11.08 2.31 1.01
CA LYS A 62 -11.32 0.88 0.72
C LYS A 62 -12.16 0.68 -0.52
N ALA A 63 -13.23 1.48 -0.68
CA ALA A 63 -14.08 1.38 -1.86
C ALA A 63 -13.32 1.71 -3.15
N VAL A 64 -12.50 2.77 -3.13
CA VAL A 64 -11.59 3.11 -4.24
C VAL A 64 -10.59 1.97 -4.49
N PHE A 65 -10.01 1.43 -3.44
CA PHE A 65 -9.01 0.38 -3.49
C PHE A 65 -9.53 -0.90 -4.17
N LYS A 66 -10.76 -1.30 -3.84
CA LYS A 66 -11.42 -2.47 -4.43
C LYS A 66 -11.61 -2.32 -5.94
N LEU A 67 -12.09 -1.16 -6.39
CA LEU A 67 -12.25 -0.86 -7.82
C LEU A 67 -10.89 -0.86 -8.53
N GLN A 68 -9.90 -0.28 -7.87
CA GLN A 68 -8.55 -0.18 -8.39
C GLN A 68 -7.86 -1.55 -8.52
N THR A 69 -8.09 -2.48 -7.58
CA THR A 69 -7.61 -3.86 -7.68
C THR A 69 -8.19 -4.57 -8.91
N GLN A 70 -9.48 -4.36 -9.22
CA GLN A 70 -10.09 -4.91 -10.44
C GLN A 70 -9.48 -4.31 -11.71
N LEU A 71 -9.22 -3.00 -11.71
CA LEU A 71 -8.57 -2.32 -12.83
C LEU A 71 -7.15 -2.87 -13.06
N MET A 72 -6.39 -3.15 -11.99
CA MET A 72 -5.06 -3.76 -12.07
C MET A 72 -5.08 -5.17 -12.64
N ALA A 73 -6.09 -5.98 -12.31
CA ALA A 73 -6.21 -7.32 -12.89
C ALA A 73 -6.32 -7.26 -14.41
N PHE A 74 -7.11 -6.32 -14.95
CA PHE A 74 -7.18 -6.09 -16.40
C PHE A 74 -5.88 -5.55 -16.97
N ALA A 75 -5.18 -4.65 -16.26
CA ALA A 75 -3.90 -4.11 -16.70
C ALA A 75 -2.80 -5.18 -16.75
N SER A 76 -2.71 -6.05 -15.74
CA SER A 76 -1.76 -7.16 -15.66
C SER A 76 -1.98 -8.18 -16.78
N GLU A 77 -3.23 -8.56 -17.02
CA GLU A 77 -3.57 -9.44 -18.16
C GLU A 77 -3.20 -8.83 -19.51
N ALA A 78 -3.38 -7.51 -19.67
CA ALA A 78 -2.98 -6.81 -20.88
C ALA A 78 -1.46 -6.76 -21.02
N PHE A 79 -0.73 -6.58 -19.92
CA PHE A 79 0.74 -6.58 -19.89
C PHE A 79 1.34 -7.94 -20.30
N ARG A 80 0.62 -9.04 -20.03
CA ARG A 80 1.03 -10.40 -20.40
C ARG A 80 0.74 -10.75 -21.87
N LYS A 81 0.09 -9.87 -22.62
CA LYS A 81 -0.21 -10.06 -24.05
C LYS A 81 0.76 -9.25 -24.90
N VAL A 82 0.93 -9.68 -26.16
CA VAL A 82 1.71 -8.93 -27.15
C VAL A 82 1.17 -7.50 -27.22
N PHE A 83 2.05 -6.53 -27.01
CA PHE A 83 1.70 -5.12 -27.09
C PHE A 83 1.35 -4.77 -28.54
N ILE A 84 0.06 -4.56 -28.81
CA ILE A 84 -0.43 -4.04 -30.08
C ILE A 84 -0.77 -2.56 -29.87
N PRO A 85 0.01 -1.63 -30.45
CA PRO A 85 -0.29 -0.20 -30.38
C PRO A 85 -1.75 0.07 -30.79
N GLY A 86 -2.45 0.90 -30.02
CA GLY A 86 -3.84 1.27 -30.31
C GLY A 86 -4.91 0.30 -29.80
N TYR A 87 -4.56 -0.95 -29.45
CA TYR A 87 -5.53 -1.95 -28.96
C TYR A 87 -6.24 -1.51 -27.66
N ARG A 88 -5.59 -0.68 -26.85
CA ARG A 88 -6.15 -0.06 -25.64
C ARG A 88 -7.30 0.92 -25.91
N PHE A 89 -7.41 1.47 -27.12
CA PHE A 89 -8.48 2.39 -27.51
C PHE A 89 -9.67 1.69 -28.18
N LEU A 90 -9.55 0.40 -28.50
CA LEU A 90 -10.64 -0.37 -29.09
C LEU A 90 -11.72 -0.67 -28.04
N PRO A 91 -13.02 -0.53 -28.37
CA PRO A 91 -14.13 -0.77 -27.44
C PRO A 91 -14.39 -2.27 -27.23
N THR A 92 -13.40 -3.00 -26.73
CA THR A 92 -13.57 -4.39 -26.28
C THR A 92 -14.32 -4.42 -24.95
N LYS A 93 -14.95 -5.55 -24.61
CA LYS A 93 -15.63 -5.72 -23.30
C LYS A 93 -14.69 -5.38 -22.13
N LYS A 94 -13.42 -5.82 -22.20
CA LYS A 94 -12.42 -5.56 -21.15
C LYS A 94 -11.98 -4.09 -21.08
N ASN A 95 -11.72 -3.45 -22.22
CA ASN A 95 -11.37 -2.03 -22.25
C ASN A 95 -12.53 -1.16 -21.75
N THR A 96 -13.76 -1.50 -22.14
CA THR A 96 -14.97 -0.81 -21.68
C THR A 96 -15.16 -0.95 -20.17
N SER A 97 -14.97 -2.15 -19.61
CA SER A 97 -14.99 -2.35 -18.16
C SER A 97 -13.87 -1.57 -17.46
N SER A 98 -12.66 -1.56 -18.03
CA SER A 98 -11.53 -0.80 -17.48
C SER A 98 -11.80 0.70 -17.46
N TRP A 99 -12.39 1.27 -18.52
CA TRP A 99 -12.78 2.68 -18.57
C TRP A 99 -13.91 3.01 -17.57
N LYS A 100 -14.87 2.11 -17.38
CA LYS A 100 -15.91 2.28 -16.35
C LYS A 100 -15.31 2.32 -14.94
N LEU A 101 -14.44 1.36 -14.63
CA LEU A 101 -13.74 1.31 -13.35
C LEU A 101 -12.89 2.56 -13.10
N ASP A 102 -12.09 2.98 -14.09
CA ASP A 102 -11.27 4.19 -13.97
C ASP A 102 -12.12 5.45 -13.74
N LYS A 103 -13.25 5.56 -14.45
CA LYS A 103 -14.21 6.66 -14.27
C LYS A 103 -14.84 6.66 -12.88
N GLU A 104 -15.19 5.49 -12.34
CA GLU A 104 -15.74 5.35 -10.99
C GLU A 104 -14.70 5.68 -9.92
N ILE A 105 -13.47 5.19 -10.05
CA ILE A 105 -12.34 5.52 -9.17
C ILE A 105 -12.14 7.04 -9.15
N ARG A 106 -12.05 7.66 -10.32
CA ARG A 106 -11.88 9.12 -10.45
C ARG A 106 -13.04 9.87 -9.79
N LYS A 107 -14.29 9.46 -10.04
CA LYS A 107 -15.47 10.08 -9.42
C LYS A 107 -15.41 10.01 -7.90
N ASN A 108 -15.08 8.84 -7.34
CA ASN A 108 -15.02 8.64 -5.90
C ASN A 108 -13.92 9.49 -5.27
N LEU A 109 -12.73 9.54 -5.88
CA LEU A 109 -11.60 10.35 -5.41
C LEU A 109 -11.90 11.85 -5.48
N VAL A 110 -12.45 12.34 -6.59
CA VAL A 110 -12.84 13.76 -6.72
C VAL A 110 -13.89 14.15 -5.67
N THR A 111 -14.91 13.29 -5.47
CA THR A 111 -15.94 13.52 -4.44
C THR A 111 -15.34 13.54 -3.04
N LEU A 112 -14.38 12.64 -2.76
CA LEU A 112 -13.68 12.60 -1.47
C LEU A 112 -12.80 13.85 -1.26
N ILE A 113 -12.09 14.30 -2.29
CA ILE A 113 -11.27 15.52 -2.24
C ILE A 113 -12.14 16.74 -1.96
N GLY A 114 -13.26 16.91 -2.68
CA GLY A 114 -14.19 18.02 -2.48
C GLY A 114 -14.74 18.09 -1.05
N ARG A 115 -15.25 16.96 -0.53
CA ARG A 115 -15.72 16.87 0.87
C ARG A 115 -14.66 17.28 1.89
N ARG A 116 -13.38 16.96 1.62
CA ARG A 116 -12.27 17.30 2.52
C ARG A 116 -11.84 18.75 2.41
N GLN A 117 -11.91 19.35 1.23
CA GLN A 117 -11.63 20.77 1.01
C GLN A 117 -12.64 21.62 1.78
N GLU A 118 -13.94 21.35 1.60
CA GLU A 118 -15.02 22.04 2.31
C GLU A 118 -14.89 21.95 3.85
N ALA A 119 -14.44 20.79 4.37
CA ALA A 119 -14.23 20.59 5.80
C ALA A 119 -12.92 21.22 6.34
N THR A 120 -12.03 21.72 5.50
CA THR A 120 -10.73 22.30 5.89
C THR A 120 -10.79 23.83 6.03
N ASP A 121 -11.76 24.48 5.39
CA ASP A 121 -12.00 25.93 5.49
C ASP A 121 -12.57 26.36 6.87
N ASP A 122 -12.91 25.40 7.73
CA ASP A 122 -13.31 25.62 9.12
C ASP A 122 -12.04 25.68 10.02
N GLU A 123 -11.66 26.90 10.47
CA GLU A 123 -10.36 27.25 11.08
C GLU A 123 -9.94 26.42 12.32
N ARG A 124 -10.78 25.52 12.83
CA ARG A 124 -10.52 24.68 14.02
C ARG A 124 -9.70 23.42 13.74
N LEU A 125 -9.36 23.13 12.47
CA LEU A 125 -8.74 21.86 12.03
C LEU A 125 -7.29 22.00 11.52
N GLN A 126 -6.52 23.00 11.95
CA GLN A 126 -5.08 23.11 11.58
C GLN A 126 -4.19 21.94 12.07
N GLY A 127 -4.72 21.03 12.91
CA GLY A 127 -4.09 19.74 13.25
C GLY A 127 -4.40 18.56 12.30
N CYS A 128 -5.12 18.80 11.19
CA CYS A 128 -5.82 17.76 10.41
C CYS A 128 -5.02 17.10 9.26
N ALA A 129 -3.86 17.62 8.86
CA ALA A 129 -3.06 17.02 7.78
C ALA A 129 -2.15 15.88 8.27
N LYS A 130 -2.77 14.82 8.82
CA LYS A 130 -2.04 13.62 9.26
C LYS A 130 -1.95 12.55 8.18
N ASP A 131 -2.78 12.54 7.14
CA ASP A 131 -2.72 11.54 6.06
C ASP A 131 -2.22 12.13 4.73
N LEU A 132 -1.80 11.26 3.79
CA LEU A 132 -1.20 11.69 2.50
C LEU A 132 -2.17 12.58 1.70
N LEU A 133 -3.45 12.21 1.64
CA LEU A 133 -4.47 12.98 0.92
C LEU A 133 -4.61 14.40 1.50
N GLY A 134 -4.66 14.53 2.82
CA GLY A 134 -4.74 15.84 3.48
C GLY A 134 -3.52 16.72 3.19
N LEU A 135 -2.33 16.12 3.11
CA LEU A 135 -1.10 16.86 2.73
C LEU A 135 -1.16 17.35 1.29
N MET A 136 -1.62 16.51 0.34
CA MET A 136 -1.74 16.88 -1.07
C MET A 136 -2.80 17.99 -1.27
N ILE A 137 -3.93 17.90 -0.56
CA ILE A 137 -4.97 18.95 -0.59
C ILE A 137 -4.41 20.26 -0.05
N ASN A 138 -3.71 20.24 1.09
CA ASN A 138 -3.11 21.45 1.67
C ASN A 138 -2.04 22.07 0.76
N ALA A 139 -1.24 21.23 0.09
CA ALA A 139 -0.24 21.69 -0.87
C ALA A 139 -0.88 22.35 -2.10
N SER A 140 -2.02 21.83 -2.57
CA SER A 140 -2.81 22.42 -3.65
C SER A 140 -3.38 23.79 -3.27
N SER A 141 -3.92 23.94 -2.05
CA SER A 141 -4.49 25.22 -1.58
C SER A 141 -3.45 26.30 -1.23
N ASN A 142 -2.23 25.90 -0.85
CA ASN A 142 -1.16 26.84 -0.42
C ASN A 142 -0.28 27.38 -1.55
N GLY A 143 -0.52 26.98 -2.81
CA GLY A 143 0.21 27.45 -4.00
C GLY A 143 0.15 28.96 -4.28
N GLY A 144 -0.56 29.74 -3.45
CA GLY A 144 -0.68 31.20 -3.55
C GLY A 144 0.07 32.02 -2.48
N ARG A 145 0.76 31.40 -1.50
CA ARG A 145 1.48 32.16 -0.45
C ARG A 145 2.99 32.01 -0.61
N ARG A 146 3.61 33.07 -1.15
CA ARG A 146 5.05 33.33 -1.36
C ARG A 146 5.61 32.92 -2.74
N GLY A 147 5.36 33.77 -3.74
CA GLY A 147 6.38 34.23 -4.70
C GLY A 147 7.19 33.23 -5.52
N GLN A 148 6.86 31.94 -5.53
CA GLN A 148 7.47 30.95 -6.43
C GLN A 148 6.46 30.45 -7.47
N PRO A 149 6.86 30.34 -8.75
CA PRO A 149 6.02 29.76 -9.80
C PRO A 149 6.07 28.23 -9.70
N VAL A 150 5.42 27.67 -8.68
CA VAL A 150 5.13 26.24 -8.67
C VAL A 150 3.74 26.09 -9.26
N SER A 151 3.61 25.39 -10.38
CA SER A 151 2.31 25.04 -10.96
C SER A 151 1.43 24.44 -9.86
N PRO A 152 0.23 25.00 -9.59
CA PRO A 152 -0.60 24.53 -8.50
C PRO A 152 -0.98 23.07 -8.76
N ILE A 153 -0.69 22.19 -7.80
CA ILE A 153 -1.10 20.77 -7.84
C ILE A 153 -2.60 20.75 -8.08
N THR A 154 -3.04 20.16 -9.20
CA THR A 154 -4.45 20.13 -9.56
C THR A 154 -5.15 18.97 -8.85
N VAL A 155 -6.47 19.03 -8.73
CA VAL A 155 -7.27 17.89 -8.23
C VAL A 155 -7.03 16.64 -9.07
N ASN A 156 -6.77 16.79 -10.38
CA ASN A 156 -6.47 15.67 -11.25
C ASN A 156 -5.12 15.01 -10.90
N ASP A 157 -4.11 15.81 -10.57
CA ASP A 157 -2.80 15.29 -10.14
C ASP A 157 -2.94 14.53 -8.82
N ILE A 158 -3.71 15.05 -7.86
CA ILE A 158 -3.99 14.35 -6.58
C ILE A 158 -4.67 12.99 -6.84
N VAL A 159 -5.63 12.92 -7.78
CA VAL A 159 -6.31 11.67 -8.14
C VAL A 159 -5.31 10.66 -8.71
N GLU A 160 -4.47 11.07 -9.64
CA GLU A 160 -3.49 10.17 -10.28
C GLU A 160 -2.38 9.74 -9.31
N GLU A 161 -1.95 10.62 -8.40
CA GLU A 161 -1.01 10.28 -7.33
C GLU A 161 -1.62 9.29 -6.32
N CYS A 162 -2.89 9.46 -5.94
CA CYS A 162 -3.59 8.47 -5.11
C CYS A 162 -3.63 7.08 -5.77
N LYS A 163 -3.94 7.02 -7.07
CA LYS A 163 -3.91 5.75 -7.82
C LYS A 163 -2.51 5.16 -7.83
N THR A 164 -1.49 5.97 -8.11
CA THR A 164 -0.10 5.51 -8.20
C THR A 164 0.39 4.98 -6.85
N PHE A 165 0.13 5.70 -5.77
CA PHE A 165 0.49 5.30 -4.41
C PHE A 165 -0.09 3.92 -4.06
N PHE A 166 -1.35 3.68 -4.40
CA PHE A 166 -2.01 2.39 -4.19
C PHE A 166 -1.44 1.25 -5.01
N PHE A 167 -1.15 1.50 -6.29
CA PHE A 167 -0.51 0.50 -7.13
C PHE A 167 0.85 0.11 -6.60
N ALA A 168 1.71 1.10 -6.38
CA ALA A 168 3.09 0.88 -6.00
C ALA A 168 3.16 0.19 -4.63
N GLY A 169 2.45 0.69 -3.63
CA GLY A 169 2.63 0.21 -2.26
C GLY A 169 2.00 -1.15 -1.95
N LYS A 170 0.87 -1.53 -2.57
CA LYS A 170 0.25 -2.85 -2.32
C LYS A 170 1.07 -3.99 -2.89
N GLN A 171 1.28 -3.96 -4.21
CA GLN A 171 1.83 -5.12 -4.94
C GLN A 171 3.26 -5.44 -4.50
N THR A 172 4.11 -4.42 -4.34
CA THR A 172 5.52 -4.64 -4.00
C THR A 172 5.69 -5.14 -2.57
N THR A 173 4.94 -4.56 -1.63
CA THR A 173 5.07 -4.90 -0.20
C THR A 173 4.45 -6.25 0.11
N SER A 174 3.27 -6.58 -0.46
CA SER A 174 2.68 -7.91 -0.27
C SER A 174 3.58 -9.00 -0.84
N ASN A 175 4.14 -8.79 -2.03
CA ASN A 175 5.06 -9.76 -2.65
C ASN A 175 6.34 -9.92 -1.82
N LEU A 176 6.91 -8.83 -1.32
CA LEU A 176 8.08 -8.89 -0.45
C LEU A 176 7.79 -9.71 0.81
N LEU A 177 6.66 -9.47 1.47
CA LEU A 177 6.25 -10.22 2.66
C LEU A 177 6.05 -11.71 2.36
N THR A 178 5.34 -12.04 1.27
CA THR A 178 5.14 -13.43 0.82
C THR A 178 6.48 -14.15 0.63
N TRP A 179 7.39 -13.59 -0.16
CA TRP A 179 8.70 -14.20 -0.38
C TRP A 179 9.56 -14.24 0.88
N THR A 180 9.43 -13.26 1.77
CA THR A 180 10.09 -13.27 3.08
C THR A 180 9.65 -14.47 3.89
N THR A 181 8.35 -14.72 3.99
CA THR A 181 7.82 -15.87 4.73
C THR A 181 8.24 -17.20 4.11
N VAL A 182 8.23 -17.30 2.77
CA VAL A 182 8.70 -18.51 2.08
C VAL A 182 10.18 -18.77 2.37
N VAL A 183 11.03 -17.76 2.26
CA VAL A 183 12.47 -17.92 2.53
C VAL A 183 12.73 -18.24 4.00
N LEU A 184 12.00 -17.64 4.95
CA LEU A 184 12.09 -18.00 6.36
C LEU A 184 11.70 -19.47 6.61
N ALA A 185 10.63 -19.95 5.96
CA ALA A 185 10.20 -21.34 6.07
C ALA A 185 11.23 -22.33 5.49
N MET A 186 11.96 -21.92 4.44
CA MET A 186 13.05 -22.72 3.85
C MET A 186 14.35 -22.67 4.67
N HIS A 187 14.49 -21.72 5.58
CA HIS A 187 15.70 -21.49 6.39
C HIS A 187 15.37 -21.36 7.89
N PRO A 188 15.00 -22.46 8.57
CA PRO A 188 14.57 -22.45 9.97
C PRO A 188 15.60 -21.85 10.94
N GLU A 189 16.89 -21.98 10.64
CA GLU A 189 17.98 -21.40 11.44
C GLU A 189 17.91 -19.86 11.50
N TRP A 190 17.48 -19.24 10.40
CA TRP A 190 17.29 -17.79 10.31
C TRP A 190 15.96 -17.37 10.91
N GLN A 191 14.92 -18.19 10.78
CA GLN A 191 13.63 -17.98 11.45
C GLN A 191 13.78 -17.97 12.97
N GLU A 192 14.49 -18.95 13.53
CA GLU A 192 14.70 -19.04 14.98
C GLU A 192 15.56 -17.89 15.50
N ARG A 193 16.62 -17.51 14.76
CA ARG A 193 17.43 -16.33 15.10
C ARG A 193 16.60 -15.05 15.11
N ALA A 194 15.74 -14.86 14.11
CA ALA A 194 14.86 -13.68 14.05
C ALA A 194 13.85 -13.70 15.20
N ARG A 195 13.27 -14.86 15.52
CA ARG A 195 12.36 -15.04 16.66
C ARG A 195 13.04 -14.69 17.99
N HIS A 196 14.26 -15.19 18.21
CA HIS A 196 15.03 -14.88 19.42
C HIS A 196 15.32 -13.38 19.56
N GLU A 197 15.75 -12.72 18.48
CA GLU A 197 15.98 -11.26 18.46
C GLU A 197 14.71 -10.49 18.84
N VAL A 198 13.56 -10.88 18.27
CA VAL A 198 12.27 -10.23 18.58
C VAL A 198 11.87 -10.45 20.04
N LEU A 199 12.00 -11.66 20.58
CA LEU A 199 11.64 -11.94 21.97
C LEU A 199 12.52 -11.17 22.97
N GLU A 200 13.82 -11.03 22.67
CA GLU A 200 14.77 -10.30 23.51
C GLU A 200 14.47 -8.79 23.54
N VAL A 201 14.12 -8.21 22.40
CA VAL A 201 13.92 -6.75 22.25
C VAL A 201 12.49 -6.32 22.58
N CYS A 202 11.50 -7.09 22.12
CA CYS A 202 10.08 -6.75 22.15
C CYS A 202 9.31 -7.43 23.28
N GLY A 203 9.81 -8.57 23.80
CA GLY A 203 9.04 -9.44 24.69
C GLY A 203 8.06 -10.34 23.94
N ALA A 204 7.21 -11.06 24.68
CA ALA A 204 6.40 -12.16 24.13
C ALA A 204 5.03 -11.75 23.57
N HIS A 205 4.44 -10.63 24.00
CA HIS A 205 3.00 -10.39 23.78
C HIS A 205 2.62 -8.98 23.31
N ASP A 206 3.57 -8.04 23.23
CA ASP A 206 3.25 -6.66 22.89
C ASP A 206 3.58 -6.31 21.43
N ILE A 207 2.77 -5.46 20.82
CA ILE A 207 3.06 -4.86 19.52
C ILE A 207 4.35 -4.03 19.66
N PRO A 208 5.42 -4.29 18.88
CA PRO A 208 6.70 -3.60 19.03
C PRO A 208 6.57 -2.09 18.85
N CYS A 209 7.11 -1.29 19.75
CA CYS A 209 7.20 0.16 19.57
C CYS A 209 8.30 0.55 18.56
N ARG A 210 8.31 1.81 18.13
CA ARG A 210 9.30 2.30 17.15
C ARG A 210 10.74 2.11 17.62
N GLU A 211 10.99 2.35 18.91
CA GLU A 211 12.31 2.24 19.52
C GLU A 211 12.78 0.78 19.57
N GLN A 212 11.85 -0.17 19.69
CA GLN A 212 12.12 -1.61 19.61
C GLN A 212 12.41 -2.03 18.16
N LEU A 213 11.60 -1.58 17.19
CA LEU A 213 11.85 -1.87 15.78
C LEU A 213 13.24 -1.42 15.30
N ALA A 214 13.72 -0.26 15.77
CA ALA A 214 15.04 0.25 15.43
C ALA A 214 16.20 -0.65 15.94
N LYS A 215 15.93 -1.54 16.91
CA LYS A 215 16.90 -2.48 17.48
C LYS A 215 16.88 -3.85 16.78
N LEU A 216 15.87 -4.15 15.97
CA LEU A 216 15.73 -5.42 15.24
C LEU A 216 16.59 -5.43 13.98
N LYS A 217 17.89 -5.71 14.14
CA LYS A 217 18.87 -5.63 13.04
C LYS A 217 18.70 -6.76 12.04
N THR A 218 18.42 -7.97 12.51
CA THR A 218 18.26 -9.16 11.67
C THR A 218 17.00 -9.02 10.82
N VAL A 219 15.89 -8.64 11.45
CA VAL A 219 14.60 -8.43 10.76
C VAL A 219 14.66 -7.25 9.77
N SER A 220 15.28 -6.13 10.16
CA SER A 220 15.28 -4.91 9.33
C SER A 220 16.27 -4.93 8.17
N ASN A 221 17.44 -5.57 8.33
CA ASN A 221 18.52 -5.46 7.34
C ASN A 221 18.75 -6.73 6.51
N VAL A 222 18.57 -7.91 7.10
CA VAL A 222 19.01 -9.16 6.44
C VAL A 222 17.95 -9.66 5.47
N PHE A 223 16.67 -9.72 5.87
CA PHE A 223 15.64 -10.29 5.01
C PHE A 223 15.23 -9.38 3.86
N PRO A 224 14.84 -8.10 4.09
CA PRO A 224 14.42 -7.24 2.97
C PRO A 224 15.56 -6.98 1.98
N GLY A 225 16.80 -6.80 2.46
CA GLY A 225 17.97 -6.56 1.62
C GLY A 225 18.39 -7.78 0.79
N THR A 226 18.33 -8.99 1.36
CA THR A 226 18.69 -10.22 0.64
C THR A 226 17.59 -10.61 -0.37
N LEU A 227 16.33 -10.39 -0.02
CA LEU A 227 15.19 -10.70 -0.88
C LEU A 227 15.05 -9.72 -2.03
N THR A 228 15.19 -8.42 -1.82
CA THR A 228 15.15 -7.44 -2.93
C THR A 228 16.28 -7.64 -3.94
N ARG A 229 17.42 -8.20 -3.49
CA ARG A 229 18.53 -8.59 -4.36
C ARG A 229 18.27 -9.88 -5.15
N THR A 230 17.58 -10.85 -4.54
CA THR A 230 17.37 -12.20 -5.12
C THR A 230 16.07 -12.29 -5.92
N PHE A 231 15.03 -11.59 -5.47
CA PHE A 231 13.69 -11.49 -6.03
C PHE A 231 13.28 -10.01 -6.11
N PRO A 232 13.79 -9.25 -7.10
CA PRO A 232 13.41 -7.85 -7.23
C PRO A 232 11.89 -7.74 -7.44
N PRO A 233 11.19 -6.88 -6.68
CA PRO A 233 9.74 -6.75 -6.76
C PRO A 233 9.26 -6.19 -8.11
N SER A 234 10.16 -5.63 -8.92
CA SER A 234 9.93 -5.17 -10.29
C SER A 234 11.03 -5.66 -11.23
N PHE A 235 10.69 -6.47 -12.23
CA PHE A 235 11.63 -6.98 -13.24
C PHE A 235 11.80 -6.07 -14.47
N GLN A 236 10.93 -5.06 -14.66
CA GLN A 236 10.99 -4.17 -15.82
C GLN A 236 10.68 -2.72 -15.45
N THR A 237 11.72 -1.89 -15.37
CA THR A 237 11.64 -0.46 -15.68
C THR A 237 11.89 -0.32 -17.18
N SER A 238 10.83 -0.35 -17.99
CA SER A 238 10.98 0.07 -19.39
C SER A 238 11.15 1.58 -19.39
N LEU A 239 12.39 2.05 -19.55
CA LEU A 239 12.65 3.44 -19.94
C LEU A 239 12.00 3.63 -21.31
N LEU A 240 10.88 4.36 -21.36
CA LEU A 240 10.41 4.88 -22.64
C LEU A 240 11.48 5.87 -23.11
N PRO A 241 12.10 5.68 -24.28
CA PRO A 241 13.03 6.67 -24.80
C PRO A 241 12.26 7.99 -24.95
N GLU A 242 12.81 9.06 -24.39
CA GLU A 242 12.30 10.42 -24.60
C GLU A 242 12.14 10.63 -26.11
N SER A 243 10.90 10.87 -26.53
CA SER A 243 10.59 11.33 -27.88
C SER A 243 11.17 12.74 -28.01
N SER A 244 12.40 12.81 -28.49
CA SER A 244 12.96 14.04 -29.05
C SER A 244 12.35 14.25 -30.43
N ALA A 245 11.31 15.09 -30.49
CA ALA A 245 10.89 15.83 -31.68
C ALA A 245 10.04 17.02 -31.24
#